data_AF-A0A523MK19-F1
#
_entry.id   AF-A0A523MK19-F1
#
_cell.length_a   1.000
_cell.length_b   1.000
_cell.length_c   1.000
_cell.angle_alpha   90.00
_cell.angle_beta   90.00
_cell.angle_gamma   90.00
#
_symmetry.space_group_name_H-M   'P 1'
#
loop_
_entity.id
_entity.type
_entity.pdbx_description
1 polymer ?
#
loop_
_entity_poly.entity_id
_entity_poly.type
_entity_poly.pdbx_seq_one_letter_code
_entity_poly.pdbx_strand_id
1 'polypeptide(L)'
;MAKVVLGLLAAFMVTIAAAGLAFDATMTTGSGPVNQPWAQHQMEFVAWNGERWSAWIRDGAFEQLPHNKKKWSRHANRSLAFTGWDGEAWQAKVDGEEFLLAHRGDWKGRIERATAIRYRDWAGNNHLRTVVQLRR
;
A
#
# COMPACT_ATOMS: atom_id res chain seq x y z
N MET A 1 14.33 8.27 -49.02
CA MET A 1 13.54 7.43 -48.08
C MET A 1 14.21 7.21 -46.74
N ALA A 2 15.52 6.90 -46.67
CA ALA A 2 16.23 6.63 -45.40
C ALA A 2 16.10 7.74 -44.33
N LYS A 3 16.15 9.03 -44.72
CA LYS A 3 16.03 10.16 -43.79
C LYS A 3 14.65 10.27 -43.11
N VAL A 4 13.57 9.91 -43.81
CA VAL A 4 12.21 9.93 -43.28
C VAL A 4 11.99 8.78 -42.30
N VAL A 5 12.53 7.59 -42.63
CA VAL A 5 12.49 6.40 -41.77
C VAL A 5 13.31 6.61 -40.48
N LEU A 6 14.50 7.23 -40.57
CA LEU A 6 15.28 7.58 -39.38
C LEU A 6 14.56 8.59 -38.48
N GLY A 7 13.89 9.59 -39.06
CA GLY A 7 13.12 10.58 -38.30
C GLY A 7 11.95 9.95 -37.53
N LEU A 8 11.24 9.01 -38.16
CA LEU A 8 10.14 8.27 -37.54
C LEU A 8 10.62 7.33 -36.42
N LEU A 9 11.74 6.63 -36.62
CA LEU A 9 12.33 5.76 -35.60
C LEU A 9 12.82 6.57 -34.38
N ALA A 10 13.45 7.72 -34.60
CA ALA A 10 13.89 8.60 -33.52
C ALA A 10 12.70 9.14 -32.72
N ALA A 11 11.63 9.60 -33.38
CA ALA A 11 10.43 10.11 -32.72
C ALA A 11 9.71 9.03 -31.89
N PHE A 12 9.66 7.79 -32.40
CA PHE A 12 9.07 6.66 -31.68
C PHE A 12 9.87 6.31 -30.42
N MET A 13 11.21 6.27 -30.51
CA MET A 13 12.09 6.01 -29.36
C MET A 13 12.00 7.11 -28.29
N VAL A 14 11.89 8.38 -28.70
CA VAL A 14 11.68 9.51 -27.77
C VAL A 14 10.35 9.36 -27.02
N THR A 15 9.30 8.92 -27.72
CA THR A 15 7.98 8.73 -27.10
C THR A 15 7.99 7.59 -26.08
N ILE A 16 8.66 6.47 -26.39
CA ILE A 16 8.83 5.36 -25.45
C ILE A 16 9.67 5.79 -24.24
N ALA A 17 10.76 6.53 -24.48
CA ALA A 17 11.61 7.03 -23.40
C ALA A 17 10.84 8.02 -22.49
N ALA A 18 10.04 8.92 -23.07
CA ALA A 18 9.20 9.84 -22.31
C ALA A 18 8.10 9.11 -21.53
N ALA A 19 7.48 8.08 -22.11
CA ALA A 19 6.48 7.26 -21.42
C ALA A 19 7.11 6.45 -20.27
N GLY A 20 8.31 5.89 -20.46
CA GLY A 20 9.08 5.22 -19.41
C GLY A 20 9.46 6.17 -18.28
N LEU A 21 9.96 7.37 -18.61
CA LEU A 21 10.29 8.40 -17.61
C LEU A 21 9.07 8.94 -16.88
N ALA A 22 7.94 9.13 -17.56
CA ALA A 22 6.69 9.55 -16.91
C ALA A 22 6.14 8.45 -16.00
N PHE A 23 6.21 7.19 -16.44
CA PHE A 23 5.87 6.04 -15.62
C PHE A 23 6.76 5.96 -14.38
N ASP A 24 8.09 6.03 -14.54
CA ASP A 24 9.04 6.04 -13.43
C ASP A 24 8.85 7.24 -12.50
N ALA A 25 8.53 8.43 -13.03
CA ALA A 25 8.22 9.62 -12.23
C ALA A 25 6.93 9.45 -11.42
N THR A 26 5.88 8.85 -12.00
CA THR A 26 4.65 8.50 -11.26
C THR A 26 4.85 7.30 -10.31
N MET A 27 5.77 6.40 -10.63
CA MET A 27 6.20 5.27 -9.81
C MET A 27 7.34 5.61 -8.85
N THR A 28 7.77 6.87 -8.75
CA THR A 28 8.72 7.30 -7.72
C THR A 28 7.98 7.37 -6.37
N THR A 29 7.41 6.25 -5.94
CA THR A 29 7.38 5.87 -4.54
C THR A 29 8.84 5.76 -4.13
N GLY A 30 9.31 6.68 -3.30
CA GLY A 30 10.73 6.92 -3.04
C GLY A 30 11.59 5.66 -3.00
N SER A 31 12.75 5.73 -3.63
CA SER A 31 13.86 4.78 -3.55
C SER A 31 14.50 4.76 -2.15
N GLY A 32 13.68 4.57 -1.12
CA GLY A 32 14.06 4.13 0.21
C GLY A 32 13.84 2.62 0.32
N PRO A 33 14.47 1.92 1.26
CA PRO A 33 14.41 0.46 1.33
C PRO A 33 12.97 0.01 1.55
N VAL A 34 12.34 -0.52 0.50
CA VAL A 34 10.97 -1.09 0.55
C VAL A 34 10.88 -2.26 1.55
N ASN A 35 12.02 -2.81 1.98
CA ASN A 35 12.13 -3.89 2.93
C ASN A 35 13.40 -3.74 3.78
N GLN A 36 13.33 -3.01 4.89
CA GLN A 36 14.29 -3.29 5.96
C GLN A 36 13.90 -4.63 6.60
N PRO A 37 14.82 -5.61 6.76
CA PRO A 37 14.50 -6.95 7.28
C PRO A 37 13.76 -6.94 8.63
N TRP A 38 14.02 -5.95 9.47
CA TRP A 38 13.34 -5.78 10.76
C TRP A 38 11.94 -5.17 10.67
N ALA A 39 11.58 -4.59 9.52
CA ALA A 39 10.27 -4.01 9.24
C ALA A 39 9.36 -4.95 8.44
N GLN A 40 9.77 -6.21 8.22
CA GLN A 40 9.01 -7.17 7.41
C GLN A 40 7.65 -7.46 8.05
N HIS A 41 7.61 -7.66 9.37
CA HIS A 41 6.43 -8.11 10.11
C HIS A 41 5.56 -6.98 10.66
N GLN A 42 5.72 -5.75 10.16
CA GLN A 42 4.92 -4.61 10.63
C GLN A 42 4.54 -3.68 9.49
N MET A 43 3.31 -3.18 9.57
CA MET A 43 2.76 -2.11 8.75
C MET A 43 2.57 -0.88 9.64
N GLU A 44 3.32 0.19 9.39
CA GLU A 44 3.07 1.51 9.98
C GLU A 44 2.17 2.30 9.06
N PHE A 45 0.97 2.68 9.49
CA PHE A 45 -0.05 3.26 8.63
C PHE A 45 -0.82 4.38 9.32
N VAL A 46 -1.50 5.18 8.52
CA VAL A 46 -2.46 6.19 8.98
C VAL A 46 -3.88 5.62 8.87
N ALA A 47 -4.62 5.68 9.97
CA ALA A 47 -6.04 5.30 10.02
C ALA A 47 -6.94 6.45 9.50
N TRP A 48 -8.23 6.17 9.27
CA TRP A 48 -9.17 7.15 8.70
C TRP A 48 -9.33 8.44 9.51
N ASN A 49 -9.11 8.36 10.82
CA ASN A 49 -9.17 9.51 11.72
C ASN A 49 -7.83 10.29 11.80
N GLY A 50 -6.86 9.97 10.94
CA GLY A 50 -5.54 10.58 10.92
C GLY A 50 -4.57 10.09 12.02
N GLU A 51 -5.01 9.20 12.91
CA GLU A 51 -4.13 8.63 13.93
C GLU A 51 -3.14 7.64 13.29
N ARG A 52 -1.93 7.60 13.86
CA ARG A 52 -0.85 6.73 13.42
C ARG A 52 -0.85 5.41 14.19
N TRP A 53 -0.75 4.31 13.47
CA TRP A 53 -0.82 2.95 14.02
C TRP A 53 0.24 2.04 13.41
N SER A 54 0.63 1.04 14.16
CA SER A 54 1.38 -0.12 13.67
C SER A 54 0.48 -1.35 13.70
N ALA A 55 0.53 -2.20 12.69
CA ALA A 55 -0.20 -3.46 12.67
C ALA A 55 0.65 -4.63 12.16
N TRP A 56 0.31 -5.82 12.62
CA TRP A 56 0.83 -7.10 12.14
C TRP A 56 -0.28 -8.15 12.27
N ILE A 57 -0.06 -9.32 11.68
CA ILE A 57 -1.02 -10.43 11.70
C ILE A 57 -0.56 -11.46 12.71
N ARG A 58 -1.45 -11.82 13.63
CA ARG A 58 -1.29 -12.93 14.58
C ARG A 58 -2.61 -13.71 14.63
N ASP A 59 -2.52 -15.04 14.61
CA ASP A 59 -3.68 -15.95 14.69
C ASP A 59 -4.79 -15.61 13.67
N GLY A 60 -4.40 -15.19 12.46
CA GLY A 60 -5.32 -14.85 11.38
C GLY A 60 -6.06 -13.53 11.54
N ALA A 61 -5.71 -12.70 12.53
CA ALA A 61 -6.29 -11.38 12.76
C ALA A 61 -5.21 -10.30 12.82
N PHE A 62 -5.62 -9.03 12.68
CA PHE A 62 -4.70 -7.91 12.87
C PHE A 62 -4.55 -7.59 14.36
N GLU A 63 -3.31 -7.60 14.85
CA GLU A 63 -2.97 -6.87 16.08
C GLU A 63 -2.55 -5.45 15.72
N GLN A 64 -3.05 -4.48 16.47
CA GLN A 64 -2.81 -3.06 16.24
C GLN A 64 -2.22 -2.42 17.49
N LEU A 65 -1.22 -1.57 17.29
CA LEU A 65 -0.56 -0.79 18.33
C LEU A 65 -0.61 0.70 17.95
N PRO A 66 -1.24 1.55 18.76
CA PRO A 66 -1.29 2.98 18.48
C PRO A 66 0.07 3.63 18.72
N HIS A 67 0.42 4.62 17.91
CA HIS A 67 1.55 5.50 18.20
C HIS A 67 1.26 6.33 19.47
N ASN A 68 0.05 6.87 19.60
CA ASN A 68 -0.37 7.62 20.78
C ASN A 68 -1.03 6.72 21.83
N LYS A 69 -0.21 6.18 22.74
CA LYS A 69 -0.65 5.28 23.82
C LYS A 69 -1.50 5.94 24.92
N LYS A 70 -1.63 7.28 24.94
CA LYS A 70 -2.49 7.98 25.91
C LYS A 70 -3.96 7.93 25.52
N LYS A 71 -4.24 7.92 24.21
CA LYS A 71 -5.62 7.89 23.68
C LYS A 71 -6.12 6.47 23.46
N TRP A 72 -5.22 5.55 23.14
CA TRP A 72 -5.57 4.22 22.66
C TRP A 72 -4.65 3.16 23.27
N SER A 73 -5.15 1.94 23.35
CA SER A 73 -4.39 0.76 23.77
C SER A 73 -4.21 -0.23 22.62
N ARG A 74 -3.21 -1.11 22.75
CA ARG A 74 -3.03 -2.25 21.85
C ARG A 74 -4.31 -3.10 21.85
N HIS A 75 -4.70 -3.59 20.69
CA HIS A 75 -5.84 -4.50 20.57
C HIS A 75 -5.74 -5.37 19.32
N ALA A 76 -6.38 -6.53 19.36
CA ALA A 76 -6.63 -7.35 18.19
C ALA A 76 -7.97 -6.97 17.57
N ASN A 77 -8.04 -6.93 16.24
CA ASN A 77 -9.25 -6.67 15.49
C ASN A 77 -9.29 -7.56 14.24
N ARG A 78 -10.48 -8.01 13.86
CA ARG A 78 -10.67 -8.75 12.61
C ARG A 78 -10.44 -7.88 11.38
N SER A 79 -10.57 -6.56 11.53
CA SER A 79 -10.35 -5.60 10.43
C SER A 79 -9.35 -4.50 10.78
N LEU A 80 -8.69 -3.99 9.74
CA LEU A 80 -7.74 -2.89 9.78
C LEU A 80 -8.28 -1.72 8.94
N ALA A 81 -8.43 -0.53 9.53
CA ALA A 81 -8.90 0.67 8.82
C ALA A 81 -7.72 1.58 8.47
N PHE A 82 -7.44 1.79 7.18
CA PHE A 82 -6.25 2.50 6.71
C PHE A 82 -6.57 3.44 5.54
N THR A 83 -5.65 4.34 5.25
CA THR A 83 -5.69 5.22 4.08
C THR A 83 -4.88 4.63 2.93
N GLY A 84 -5.51 4.49 1.75
CA GLY A 84 -4.91 3.96 0.53
C GLY A 84 -3.95 4.94 -0.16
N TRP A 85 -3.28 4.49 -1.22
CA TRP A 85 -2.39 5.34 -2.03
C TRP A 85 -3.11 6.53 -2.67
N ASP A 86 -4.37 6.33 -3.05
CA ASP A 86 -5.29 7.35 -3.56
C ASP A 86 -5.74 8.35 -2.48
N GLY A 87 -5.45 8.09 -1.20
CA GLY A 87 -5.93 8.87 -0.07
C GLY A 87 -7.34 8.48 0.38
N GLU A 88 -7.97 7.48 -0.24
CA GLU A 88 -9.29 7.02 0.16
C GLU A 88 -9.21 6.12 1.39
N ALA A 89 -10.33 6.07 2.11
CA ALA A 89 -10.48 5.23 3.29
C ALA A 89 -10.79 3.79 2.86
N TRP A 90 -10.00 2.83 3.36
CA TRP A 90 -10.17 1.41 3.11
C TRP A 90 -10.18 0.61 4.40
N GLN A 91 -10.87 -0.53 4.39
CA GLN A 91 -10.86 -1.48 5.49
C GLN A 91 -10.44 -2.86 4.98
N ALA A 92 -9.44 -3.48 5.62
CA ALA A 92 -8.95 -4.81 5.26
C ALA A 92 -9.36 -5.85 6.31
N LYS A 93 -9.62 -7.08 5.87
CA LYS A 93 -9.66 -8.29 6.71
C LYS A 93 -8.69 -9.32 6.13
N VAL A 94 -8.11 -10.16 6.98
CA VAL A 94 -7.29 -11.30 6.53
C VAL A 94 -8.22 -12.44 6.12
N ASP A 95 -7.99 -13.04 4.96
CA ASP A 95 -8.70 -14.23 4.47
C ASP A 95 -7.67 -15.22 3.89
N GLY A 96 -7.21 -16.14 4.73
CA GLY A 96 -6.13 -17.06 4.37
C GLY A 96 -4.84 -16.32 4.02
N GLU A 97 -4.42 -16.44 2.76
CA GLU A 97 -3.21 -15.84 2.17
C GLU A 97 -3.46 -14.46 1.53
N GLU A 98 -4.72 -14.00 1.52
CA GLU A 98 -5.13 -12.74 0.89
C GLU A 98 -5.76 -11.77 1.90
N PHE A 99 -6.03 -10.56 1.42
CA PHE A 99 -6.86 -9.58 2.08
C PHE A 99 -8.20 -9.42 1.36
N LEU A 100 -9.26 -9.26 2.14
CA LEU A 100 -10.53 -8.71 1.68
C LEU A 100 -10.52 -7.21 1.96
N LEU A 101 -10.72 -6.39 0.94
CA LEU A 101 -10.73 -4.93 1.04
C LEU A 101 -12.14 -4.40 0.77
N ALA A 102 -12.63 -3.57 1.69
CA ALA A 102 -13.87 -2.84 1.57
C ALA A 102 -13.60 -1.34 1.50
N HIS A 103 -14.05 -0.71 0.42
CA HIS A 103 -13.97 0.74 0.29
C HIS A 103 -14.84 1.41 1.37
N ARG A 104 -14.25 2.33 2.13
CA ARG A 104 -14.86 3.02 3.30
C ARG A 104 -15.49 2.07 4.33
N GLY A 105 -15.05 0.80 4.35
CA GLY A 105 -15.60 -0.25 5.22
C GLY A 105 -17.01 -0.71 4.85
N ASP A 106 -17.48 -0.46 3.62
CA ASP A 106 -18.73 -1.02 3.13
C ASP A 106 -18.57 -2.51 2.81
N TRP A 107 -18.81 -3.35 3.83
CA TRP A 107 -18.73 -4.80 3.71
C TRP A 107 -19.93 -5.44 2.99
N LYS A 108 -20.96 -4.66 2.65
CA LYS A 108 -22.12 -5.12 1.88
C LYS A 108 -22.00 -4.79 0.40
N GLY A 109 -21.16 -3.82 0.06
CA GLY A 109 -20.83 -3.42 -1.29
C GLY A 109 -19.79 -4.33 -1.96
N ARG A 110 -19.09 -3.76 -2.94
CA ARG A 110 -18.03 -4.46 -3.67
C ARG A 110 -16.83 -4.70 -2.75
N ILE A 111 -16.45 -5.97 -2.63
CA ILE A 111 -15.24 -6.39 -1.92
C ILE A 111 -14.16 -6.72 -2.94
N GLU A 112 -12.95 -6.23 -2.70
CA GLU A 112 -11.77 -6.58 -3.49
C GLU A 112 -10.95 -7.64 -2.77
N ARG A 113 -10.49 -8.65 -3.52
CA ARG A 113 -9.48 -9.59 -3.07
C ARG A 113 -8.12 -9.10 -3.52
N ALA A 114 -7.17 -9.01 -2.60
CA ALA A 114 -5.84 -8.52 -2.89
C ALA A 114 -4.79 -9.34 -2.14
N THR A 115 -3.69 -9.67 -2.82
CA THR A 115 -2.53 -10.34 -2.20
C THR A 115 -1.73 -9.41 -1.30
N ALA A 116 -1.97 -8.10 -1.38
CA ALA A 116 -1.30 -7.09 -0.59
C ALA A 116 -2.16 -5.85 -0.34
N ILE A 117 -1.95 -5.21 0.81
CA ILE A 117 -2.54 -3.90 1.13
C ILE A 117 -1.64 -2.80 0.57
N ARG A 118 -2.21 -1.87 -0.18
CA ARG A 118 -1.58 -0.62 -0.63
C ARG A 118 -2.02 0.52 0.29
N TYR A 119 -1.09 1.11 1.02
CA TYR A 119 -1.41 2.09 2.06
C TYR A 119 -0.40 3.22 2.12
N ARG A 120 -0.77 4.29 2.84
CA ARG A 120 0.14 5.38 3.22
C ARG A 120 0.69 5.16 4.62
N ASP A 121 2.01 5.27 4.76
CA ASP A 121 2.68 5.18 6.06
C ASP A 121 2.49 6.45 6.91
N TRP A 122 3.16 6.50 8.07
CA TRP A 122 3.11 7.66 8.97
C TRP A 122 3.64 8.96 8.39
N ALA A 123 4.52 8.88 7.39
CA ALA A 123 5.08 10.01 6.67
C ALA A 123 4.26 10.36 5.40
N GLY A 124 3.24 9.55 5.08
CA GLY A 124 2.40 9.72 3.89
C GLY A 124 2.98 9.06 2.64
N ASN A 125 4.07 8.31 2.75
CA ASN A 125 4.67 7.58 1.65
C ASN A 125 3.82 6.35 1.30
N ASN A 126 3.79 6.02 0.01
CA ASN A 126 3.08 4.86 -0.49
C ASN A 126 3.88 3.59 -0.24
N HIS A 127 3.28 2.63 0.49
CA HIS A 127 3.84 1.32 0.78
C HIS A 127 2.86 0.20 0.43
N LEU A 128 3.40 -1.01 0.27
CA LEU A 128 2.64 -2.22 0.06
C LEU A 128 3.13 -3.34 1.00
N ARG A 129 2.19 -4.12 1.54
CA ARG A 129 2.48 -5.27 2.40
C ARG A 129 1.55 -6.45 2.12
N THR A 130 2.14 -7.63 1.95
CA THR A 130 1.45 -8.91 1.79
C THR A 130 1.08 -9.53 3.14
N VAL A 131 0.20 -10.53 3.14
CA VAL A 131 -0.11 -11.31 4.35
C VAL A 131 1.15 -11.96 4.93
N VAL A 132 1.97 -12.58 4.07
CA VAL A 132 3.21 -13.26 4.48
C VAL A 132 4.18 -12.29 5.15
N GLN A 133 4.33 -11.08 4.62
CA GLN A 133 5.16 -10.07 5.26
C GLN A 133 4.64 -9.75 6.65
N LEU A 134 3.33 -9.46 6.80
CA LEU A 134 2.75 -9.01 8.07
C LEU A 134 2.54 -10.11 9.12
N ARG A 135 2.61 -11.39 8.76
CA ARG A 135 2.50 -12.49 9.73
C ARG A 135 3.72 -12.51 10.66
N ARG A 136 3.44 -12.69 11.95
CA ARG A 136 4.43 -12.81 13.01
C ARG A 136 4.26 -14.10 13.79
#